data_AF-A0A4Q1RTS7-F1
#
_entry.id   AF-A0A4Q1RTS7-F1
#
_cell.length_a   1.000
_cell.length_b   1.000
_cell.length_c   1.000
_cell.angle_alpha   90.00
_cell.angle_beta   90.00
_cell.angle_gamma   90.00
#
_symmetry.space_group_name_H-M   'P 1'
#
loop_
_entity.id
_entity.type
_entity.pdbx_description
1 polymer ?
#
loop_
_entity_poly.entity_id
_entity_poly.type
_entity_poly.pdbx_seq_one_letter_code
_entity_poly.pdbx_strand_id
1 'polypeptide(L)'
;MTAPAPSEGVRLTSLTCWTFTSEADSGVGFGDVCQNLATTDGSTPRPEAELRLRVPAAAPDRPTAPQQEALDRMAGGAVALPQRLETGERTVAFHRGPLTARPAHELPAPAATRLESPGEALIYLEKYGVFDTAYAAAFTAGRVLALADDRFRSALMAFRSAARTAVRRLAAHPELADRAAVSARSLTAPPACASFDRMLLDGDGARFTRAVDGAGPDLRAGRRRSLATGVRRTPADPRALLAEPGVAEVLTRAAADEFTTVTGWLDRLRRLEMLGLEHLVPDDRALPPESIRFAYVDPCWIRAAVDGALSIGVGHALDADLNALATTGGPVPACAVLLHSHLVPDWPRTIVTAYSGGTPVEPLRSAVYGTDIQLLLYPRLIDRFELAEPPRGICFGIGDVGTIELREISGDRIGYPKGEFPRPAGFGRFLRPGGRDVLNVHGSGDALVPALSAAHGVPRISSAQFALQLINAPQVQTFSRP
;
A
#
# COMPACT_ATOMS: atom_id res chain seq x y z
N MET A 1 -13.27 17.63 53.73
CA MET A 1 -14.64 18.04 53.33
C MET A 1 -15.64 17.23 54.15
N THR A 2 -16.07 17.72 55.30
CA THR A 2 -16.90 16.95 56.26
C THR A 2 -18.03 17.78 56.86
N ALA A 3 -18.34 18.94 56.28
CA ALA A 3 -19.51 19.71 56.66
C ALA A 3 -20.75 19.21 55.88
N PRO A 4 -21.91 19.05 56.53
CA PRO A 4 -23.16 18.69 55.86
C PRO A 4 -23.59 19.79 54.88
N ALA A 5 -24.26 19.39 53.79
CA ALA A 5 -24.74 20.32 52.77
C ALA A 5 -25.79 21.30 53.37
N PRO A 6 -25.74 22.60 53.04
CA PRO A 6 -26.64 23.60 53.60
C PRO A 6 -28.10 23.35 53.19
N SER A 7 -29.03 23.56 54.14
CA SER A 7 -30.48 23.34 53.99
C SER A 7 -31.15 24.26 52.96
N GLU A 8 -30.50 25.38 52.62
CA GLU A 8 -31.00 26.40 51.68
C GLU A 8 -30.68 26.05 50.21
N GLY A 9 -29.98 24.94 49.96
CA GLY A 9 -29.58 24.48 48.63
C GLY A 9 -28.25 25.10 48.16
N VAL A 10 -27.68 24.50 47.11
CA VAL A 10 -26.41 24.94 46.52
C VAL A 10 -26.69 25.56 45.16
N ARG A 11 -26.28 26.82 44.96
CA ARG A 11 -26.23 27.44 43.62
C ARG A 11 -24.92 27.10 42.96
N LEU A 12 -24.99 26.36 41.85
CA LEU A 12 -23.85 26.03 41.00
C LEU A 12 -23.91 26.89 39.74
N THR A 13 -22.89 27.68 39.48
CA THR A 13 -22.77 28.45 38.23
C THR A 13 -21.98 27.61 37.21
N SER A 14 -22.65 27.11 36.17
CA SER A 14 -21.98 26.41 35.07
C SER A 14 -21.47 27.43 34.05
N LEU A 15 -20.14 27.52 33.89
CA LEU A 15 -19.51 28.44 32.93
C LEU A 15 -19.53 27.90 31.50
N THR A 16 -19.76 26.60 31.34
CA THR A 16 -19.80 25.91 30.06
C THR A 16 -21.05 25.02 29.99
N CYS A 17 -21.72 24.97 28.84
CA CYS A 17 -22.74 23.97 28.58
C CYS A 17 -22.34 23.14 27.36
N TRP A 18 -22.73 21.88 27.39
CA TRP A 18 -22.60 20.95 26.29
C TRP A 18 -23.94 20.26 26.16
N THR A 19 -24.32 19.97 24.93
CA THR A 19 -25.49 19.15 24.63
C THR A 19 -24.99 17.98 23.81
N PHE A 20 -25.42 16.79 24.18
CA PHE A 20 -25.16 15.57 23.42
C PHE A 20 -26.48 14.87 23.19
N THR A 21 -26.60 14.20 22.06
CA THR A 21 -27.68 13.28 21.78
C THR A 21 -27.20 11.90 22.16
N SER A 22 -27.90 11.24 23.07
CA SER A 22 -27.67 9.82 23.31
C SER A 22 -28.51 9.07 22.28
N GLU A 23 -27.86 8.29 21.44
CA GLU A 23 -28.56 7.25 20.69
C GLU A 23 -28.75 6.02 21.59
N ALA A 24 -29.74 5.20 21.27
CA ALA A 24 -29.90 3.93 21.95
C ALA A 24 -28.71 3.04 21.57
N ASP A 25 -28.11 2.40 22.57
CA ASP A 25 -27.03 1.45 22.35
C ASP A 25 -27.53 0.32 21.45
N SER A 26 -26.86 0.08 20.33
CA SER A 26 -27.15 -1.04 19.44
C SER A 26 -26.79 -2.38 20.07
N GLY A 27 -26.01 -2.36 21.17
CA GLY A 27 -25.45 -3.53 21.83
C GLY A 27 -24.31 -4.17 21.03
N VAL A 28 -23.75 -3.45 20.05
CA VAL A 28 -22.63 -3.91 19.21
C VAL A 28 -21.44 -2.98 19.43
N GLY A 29 -20.47 -3.43 20.21
CA GLY A 29 -19.23 -2.72 20.48
C GLY A 29 -18.12 -3.06 19.49
N PHE A 30 -16.97 -2.38 19.63
CA PHE A 30 -15.77 -2.62 18.84
C PHE A 30 -15.38 -4.11 18.83
N GLY A 31 -15.41 -4.73 20.01
CA GLY A 31 -15.06 -6.12 20.24
C GLY A 31 -15.98 -7.08 19.51
N ASP A 32 -17.29 -6.80 19.46
CA ASP A 32 -18.25 -7.65 18.75
C ASP A 32 -17.99 -7.63 17.24
N VAL A 33 -17.72 -6.44 16.69
CA VAL A 33 -17.40 -6.33 15.26
C VAL A 33 -16.08 -7.03 14.95
N CYS A 34 -15.04 -6.80 15.75
CA CYS A 34 -13.75 -7.48 15.61
C CYS A 34 -13.86 -9.01 15.78
N GLN A 35 -14.69 -9.48 16.71
CA GLN A 35 -14.94 -10.90 16.93
C GLN A 35 -15.65 -11.52 15.72
N ASN A 36 -16.60 -10.81 15.10
CA ASN A 36 -17.27 -11.25 13.88
C ASN A 36 -16.31 -11.36 12.68
N LEU A 37 -15.30 -10.49 12.60
CA LEU A 37 -14.22 -10.62 11.61
C LEU A 37 -13.38 -11.89 11.83
N ALA A 38 -13.16 -12.27 13.09
CA ALA A 38 -12.29 -13.40 13.46
C ALA A 38 -13.03 -14.76 13.55
N THR A 39 -14.35 -14.76 13.71
CA THR A 39 -15.13 -15.99 13.98
C THR A 39 -16.33 -16.16 13.04
N THR A 40 -16.75 -17.41 12.84
CA THR A 40 -17.88 -17.72 11.94
C THR A 40 -19.25 -17.56 12.63
N ASP A 41 -19.30 -17.77 13.95
CA ASP A 41 -20.52 -17.82 14.76
C ASP A 41 -20.39 -17.03 16.09
N GLY A 42 -19.41 -16.12 16.18
CA GLY A 42 -19.07 -15.40 17.40
C GLY A 42 -18.09 -16.13 18.32
N SER A 43 -17.78 -17.41 18.08
CA SER A 43 -16.93 -18.23 18.97
C SER A 43 -15.90 -19.07 18.24
N THR A 44 -16.26 -19.66 17.11
CA THR A 44 -15.43 -20.56 16.31
C THR A 44 -14.49 -19.74 15.41
N PRO A 45 -13.16 -19.84 15.56
CA PRO A 45 -12.23 -19.13 14.69
C PRO A 45 -12.45 -19.47 13.22
N ARG A 46 -12.45 -18.44 12.37
CA ARG A 46 -12.60 -18.64 10.93
C ARG A 46 -11.46 -19.52 10.39
N PRO A 47 -11.76 -20.44 9.46
CA PRO A 47 -10.72 -21.17 8.75
C PRO A 47 -9.76 -20.22 8.05
N GLU A 48 -8.46 -20.56 8.01
CA GLU A 48 -7.43 -19.75 7.34
C GLU A 48 -7.83 -19.41 5.89
N ALA A 49 -8.48 -20.35 5.22
CA ALA A 49 -8.90 -20.20 3.84
C ALA A 49 -10.00 -19.12 3.66
N GLU A 50 -10.78 -18.78 4.68
CA GLU A 50 -11.73 -17.65 4.67
C GLU A 50 -11.04 -16.31 4.94
N LEU A 51 -9.92 -16.32 5.67
CA LEU A 51 -9.13 -15.11 5.92
C LEU A 51 -8.25 -14.72 4.72
N ARG A 52 -8.16 -15.55 3.68
CA ARG A 52 -7.42 -15.25 2.45
C ARG A 52 -8.32 -14.56 1.42
N LEU A 53 -7.75 -13.66 0.60
CA LEU A 53 -8.47 -13.00 -0.51
C LEU A 53 -8.75 -13.98 -1.66
N ARG A 54 -9.87 -14.69 -1.60
CA ARG A 54 -10.32 -15.61 -2.65
C ARG A 54 -11.84 -15.65 -2.71
N VAL A 55 -12.37 -15.95 -3.90
CA VAL A 55 -13.79 -16.20 -4.09
C VAL A 55 -14.14 -17.58 -3.53
N PRO A 56 -15.16 -17.71 -2.67
CA PRO A 56 -15.68 -19.00 -2.25
C PRO A 56 -16.17 -19.81 -3.46
N ALA A 57 -15.69 -21.05 -3.58
CA ALA A 57 -16.06 -21.96 -4.67
C ALA A 57 -16.72 -23.22 -4.08
N ALA A 58 -17.87 -23.60 -4.64
CA ALA A 58 -18.49 -24.88 -4.32
C ALA A 58 -17.72 -26.00 -5.04
N ALA A 59 -16.99 -26.81 -4.29
CA ALA A 59 -16.30 -27.97 -4.83
C ALA A 59 -17.29 -29.16 -4.95
N PRO A 60 -17.32 -29.89 -6.07
CA PRO A 60 -18.06 -31.14 -6.17
C PRO A 60 -17.41 -32.21 -5.30
N ASP A 61 -18.20 -33.19 -4.83
CA ASP A 61 -17.71 -34.25 -3.92
C ASP A 61 -16.54 -35.06 -4.49
N ARG A 62 -16.49 -35.22 -5.81
CA ARG A 62 -15.41 -35.91 -6.54
C ARG A 62 -15.03 -35.09 -7.77
N PRO A 63 -14.13 -34.09 -7.63
CA PRO A 63 -13.72 -33.28 -8.76
C PRO A 63 -12.92 -34.13 -9.75
N THR A 64 -13.24 -33.97 -11.03
CA THR A 64 -12.36 -34.44 -12.12
C THR A 64 -11.04 -33.68 -12.07
N ALA A 65 -9.96 -34.21 -12.67
CA ALA A 65 -8.68 -33.51 -12.69
C ALA A 65 -8.74 -32.06 -13.25
N PRO A 66 -9.52 -31.75 -14.31
CA PRO A 66 -9.78 -30.37 -14.73
C PRO A 66 -10.47 -29.50 -13.68
N GLN A 67 -11.47 -30.04 -13.00
CA GLN A 67 -12.19 -29.32 -11.95
C GLN A 67 -11.28 -29.04 -10.76
N GLN A 68 -10.44 -30.00 -10.36
CA GLN A 68 -9.48 -29.81 -9.28
C GLN A 68 -8.48 -28.69 -9.62
N GLU A 69 -7.94 -28.67 -10.85
CA GLU A 69 -6.99 -27.63 -11.25
C GLU A 69 -7.64 -26.23 -11.32
N ALA A 70 -8.92 -26.14 -11.71
CA ALA A 70 -9.68 -24.90 -11.66
C ALA A 70 -9.92 -24.44 -10.21
N LEU A 71 -10.31 -25.35 -9.32
CA LEU A 71 -10.49 -25.08 -7.89
C LEU A 71 -9.18 -24.63 -7.23
N ASP A 72 -8.05 -25.21 -7.61
CA ASP A 72 -6.73 -24.83 -7.09
C ASP A 72 -6.34 -23.41 -7.52
N ARG A 73 -6.64 -23.03 -8.77
CA ARG A 73 -6.44 -21.64 -9.25
C ARG A 73 -7.33 -20.66 -8.51
N MET A 74 -8.62 -21.00 -8.32
CA MET A 74 -9.55 -20.17 -7.56
C MET A 74 -9.13 -20.05 -6.09
N ALA A 75 -8.61 -21.12 -5.50
CA ALA A 75 -8.03 -21.11 -4.15
C ALA A 75 -6.75 -20.27 -4.06
N GLY A 76 -6.08 -19.99 -5.18
CA GLY A 76 -4.98 -19.02 -5.32
C GLY A 76 -5.43 -17.56 -5.47
N GLY A 77 -6.74 -17.30 -5.59
CA GLY A 77 -7.31 -15.96 -5.76
C GLY A 77 -7.67 -15.61 -7.20
N ALA A 78 -7.55 -16.55 -8.15
CA ALA A 78 -8.01 -16.34 -9.52
C ALA A 78 -9.54 -16.42 -9.62
N VAL A 79 -10.11 -15.64 -10.53
CA VAL A 79 -11.54 -15.65 -10.86
C VAL A 79 -11.72 -16.03 -12.32
N ALA A 80 -12.81 -16.71 -12.63
CA ALA A 80 -13.16 -17.04 -14.01
C ALA A 80 -14.09 -15.96 -14.56
N LEU A 81 -13.63 -15.24 -15.58
CA LEU A 81 -14.38 -14.16 -16.22
C LEU A 81 -14.71 -14.53 -17.68
N PRO A 82 -15.89 -14.14 -18.20
CA PRO A 82 -16.18 -14.24 -19.61
C PRO A 82 -15.18 -13.41 -20.43
N GLN A 83 -14.61 -14.01 -21.48
CA GLN A 83 -13.68 -13.35 -22.38
C GLN A 83 -14.17 -13.47 -23.84
N ARG A 84 -13.88 -12.45 -24.64
CA ARG A 84 -13.95 -12.53 -26.09
C ARG A 84 -12.55 -12.47 -26.70
N LEU A 85 -12.20 -13.46 -27.51
CA LEU A 85 -10.92 -13.51 -28.22
C LEU A 85 -10.94 -12.57 -29.43
N GLU A 86 -9.76 -12.27 -29.99
CA GLU A 86 -9.62 -11.46 -31.20
C GLU A 86 -10.36 -12.06 -32.41
N THR A 87 -10.50 -13.39 -32.44
CA THR A 87 -11.29 -14.12 -33.44
C THR A 87 -12.80 -13.88 -33.32
N GLY A 88 -13.26 -13.25 -32.25
CA GLY A 88 -14.67 -13.05 -31.92
C GLY A 88 -15.29 -14.18 -31.09
N GLU A 89 -14.57 -15.28 -30.88
CA GLU A 89 -15.01 -16.40 -30.05
C GLU A 89 -15.26 -15.98 -28.60
N ARG A 90 -16.32 -16.52 -27.99
CA ARG A 90 -16.63 -16.34 -26.57
C ARG A 90 -16.07 -17.52 -25.80
N THR A 91 -15.18 -17.24 -24.86
CA THR A 91 -14.56 -18.24 -23.98
C THR A 91 -14.57 -17.72 -22.54
N VAL A 92 -13.92 -18.45 -21.64
CA VAL A 92 -13.62 -18.01 -20.28
C VAL A 92 -12.12 -17.84 -20.12
N ALA A 93 -11.71 -16.92 -19.26
CA ALA A 93 -10.33 -16.80 -18.83
C ALA A 93 -10.24 -16.71 -17.32
N PHE A 94 -9.12 -17.21 -16.81
CA PHE A 94 -8.70 -16.87 -15.47
C PHE A 94 -8.19 -15.44 -15.47
N HIS A 95 -8.52 -14.72 -14.41
CA HIS A 95 -8.08 -13.37 -14.17
C HIS A 95 -7.78 -13.19 -12.68
N ARG A 96 -6.79 -12.36 -12.38
CA ARG A 96 -6.49 -11.92 -11.01
C ARG A 96 -5.84 -10.55 -11.04
N GLY A 97 -6.09 -9.80 -9.97
CA GLY A 97 -5.41 -8.54 -9.69
C GLY A 97 -3.98 -8.75 -9.16
N PRO A 98 -3.37 -7.68 -8.61
CA PRO A 98 -2.07 -7.74 -7.95
C PRO A 98 -2.10 -8.49 -6.61
N LEU A 99 -3.29 -8.72 -6.03
CA LEU A 99 -3.46 -9.36 -4.73
C LEU A 99 -3.80 -10.85 -4.91
N THR A 100 -3.06 -11.74 -4.26
CA THR A 100 -3.22 -13.20 -4.38
C THR A 100 -3.42 -13.89 -3.03
N ALA A 101 -4.20 -14.97 -3.01
CA ALA A 101 -4.48 -15.74 -1.79
C ALA A 101 -3.30 -16.63 -1.34
N ARG A 102 -2.33 -16.84 -2.22
CA ARG A 102 -1.11 -17.64 -2.02
C ARG A 102 0.08 -16.85 -2.57
N PRO A 103 1.32 -17.17 -2.14
CA PRO A 103 2.52 -16.60 -2.76
C PRO A 103 2.44 -16.73 -4.28
N ALA A 104 2.71 -15.63 -4.98
CA ALA A 104 2.69 -15.63 -6.44
C ALA A 104 3.69 -16.65 -6.98
N HIS A 105 3.29 -17.37 -8.03
CA HIS A 105 4.18 -18.33 -8.67
C HIS A 105 5.32 -17.58 -9.36
N GLU A 106 6.57 -18.03 -9.14
CA GLU A 106 7.71 -17.48 -9.88
C GLU A 106 7.54 -17.78 -11.36
N LEU A 107 7.56 -16.72 -12.17
CA LEU A 107 7.57 -16.89 -13.61
C LEU A 107 8.94 -17.39 -14.07
N PRO A 108 8.99 -18.20 -15.15
CA PRO A 108 10.25 -18.49 -15.83
C PRO A 108 11.02 -17.20 -16.13
N ALA A 109 12.35 -17.30 -16.13
CA ALA A 109 13.19 -16.17 -16.50
C ALA A 109 12.72 -15.62 -17.85
N PRO A 110 12.36 -14.33 -17.94
CA PRO A 110 11.72 -13.81 -19.14
C PRO A 110 12.72 -13.85 -20.31
N ALA A 111 12.24 -14.24 -21.49
CA ALA A 111 13.07 -14.29 -22.71
C ALA A 111 13.56 -12.89 -23.13
N ALA A 112 12.87 -11.84 -22.69
CA ALA A 112 13.21 -10.45 -22.90
C ALA A 112 13.28 -9.70 -21.57
N THR A 113 13.97 -8.57 -21.55
CA THR A 113 14.11 -7.74 -20.34
C THR A 113 12.81 -7.09 -19.89
N ARG A 114 11.82 -6.97 -20.78
CA ARG A 114 10.53 -6.28 -20.57
C ARG A 114 9.47 -6.87 -21.50
N LEU A 115 8.21 -6.66 -21.16
CA LEU A 115 7.08 -6.90 -22.06
C LEU A 115 6.92 -5.71 -23.03
N GLU A 116 6.65 -6.00 -24.31
CA GLU A 116 6.39 -4.98 -25.34
C GLU A 116 4.91 -4.87 -25.69
N SER A 117 4.13 -5.93 -25.44
CA SER A 117 2.69 -5.94 -25.70
C SER A 117 1.93 -6.74 -24.63
N PRO A 118 0.60 -6.50 -24.48
CA PRO A 118 -0.23 -7.33 -23.62
C PRO A 118 -0.24 -8.81 -24.04
N GLY A 119 -0.08 -9.09 -25.34
CA GLY A 119 -0.10 -10.45 -25.88
C GLY A 119 1.06 -11.32 -25.38
N GLU A 120 2.24 -10.72 -25.16
CA GLU A 120 3.40 -11.42 -24.58
C GLU A 120 3.17 -11.84 -23.12
N ALA A 121 2.20 -11.23 -22.45
CA ALA A 121 1.86 -11.49 -21.07
C ALA A 121 0.64 -12.41 -20.91
N LEU A 122 0.04 -12.87 -22.01
CA LEU A 122 -1.02 -13.87 -21.98
C LEU A 122 -0.44 -15.25 -21.68
N ILE A 123 -0.99 -15.92 -20.67
CA ILE A 123 -0.60 -17.28 -20.34
C ILE A 123 -1.66 -18.21 -20.93
N TYR A 124 -1.26 -19.04 -21.89
CA TYR A 124 -2.16 -20.03 -22.48
C TYR A 124 -2.11 -21.35 -21.70
N LEU A 125 -3.26 -21.75 -21.15
CA LEU A 125 -3.42 -23.03 -20.47
C LEU A 125 -3.86 -24.09 -21.48
N GLU A 126 -2.89 -24.60 -22.24
CA GLU A 126 -3.10 -25.48 -23.39
C GLU A 126 -3.99 -26.69 -23.08
N LYS A 127 -3.84 -27.28 -21.88
CA LYS A 127 -4.64 -28.41 -21.41
C LYS A 127 -6.16 -28.17 -21.45
N TYR A 128 -6.60 -26.91 -21.36
CA TYR A 128 -8.01 -26.52 -21.29
C TYR A 128 -8.44 -25.58 -22.40
N GLY A 129 -7.51 -25.06 -23.20
CA GLY A 129 -7.82 -24.08 -24.24
C GLY A 129 -8.29 -22.72 -23.69
N VAL A 130 -7.87 -22.34 -22.48
CA VAL A 130 -8.24 -21.07 -21.85
C VAL A 130 -7.01 -20.23 -21.53
N PHE A 131 -7.20 -18.92 -21.37
CA PHE A 131 -6.12 -18.01 -21.00
C PHE A 131 -6.16 -17.63 -19.52
N ASP A 132 -4.99 -17.34 -18.97
CA ASP A 132 -4.84 -16.47 -17.82
C ASP A 132 -4.42 -15.07 -18.32
N THR A 133 -5.25 -14.08 -18.00
CA THR A 133 -5.16 -12.71 -18.49
C THR A 133 -4.53 -11.75 -17.48
N ALA A 134 -4.11 -12.22 -16.30
CA ALA A 134 -3.69 -11.37 -15.19
C ALA A 134 -2.58 -10.38 -15.57
N TYR A 135 -1.50 -10.86 -16.17
CA TYR A 135 -0.37 -10.02 -16.55
C TYR A 135 -0.64 -9.17 -17.79
N ALA A 136 -1.41 -9.68 -18.75
CA ALA A 136 -1.88 -8.91 -19.91
C ALA A 136 -2.79 -7.73 -19.47
N ALA A 137 -3.65 -7.97 -18.49
CA ALA A 137 -4.48 -6.95 -17.88
C ALA A 137 -3.65 -5.95 -17.06
N ALA A 138 -2.64 -6.41 -16.31
CA ALA A 138 -1.69 -5.54 -15.60
C ALA A 138 -0.98 -4.58 -16.55
N PHE A 139 -0.41 -5.10 -17.64
CA PHE A 139 0.23 -4.31 -18.69
C PHE A 139 -0.75 -3.29 -19.27
N THR A 140 -1.97 -3.73 -19.59
CA THR A 140 -3.00 -2.84 -20.15
C THR A 140 -3.39 -1.75 -19.16
N ALA A 141 -3.55 -2.06 -17.87
CA ALA A 141 -3.86 -1.10 -16.81
C ALA A 141 -2.76 -0.05 -16.69
N GLY A 142 -1.49 -0.47 -16.62
CA GLY A 142 -0.35 0.45 -16.59
C GLY A 142 -0.30 1.38 -17.79
N ARG A 143 -0.54 0.85 -19.00
CA ARG A 143 -0.58 1.63 -20.24
C ARG A 143 -1.73 2.65 -20.24
N VAL A 144 -2.92 2.25 -19.80
CA VAL A 144 -4.09 3.15 -19.74
C VAL A 144 -3.87 4.26 -18.71
N LEU A 145 -3.36 3.94 -17.51
CA LEU A 145 -3.00 4.94 -16.50
C LEU A 145 -1.96 5.93 -17.02
N ALA A 146 -0.95 5.45 -17.74
CA ALA A 146 0.08 6.28 -18.33
C ALA A 146 -0.47 7.20 -19.45
N LEU A 147 -1.42 6.73 -20.25
CA LEU A 147 -2.08 7.53 -21.28
C LEU A 147 -3.02 8.59 -20.70
N ALA A 148 -3.62 8.32 -19.54
CA ALA A 148 -4.52 9.24 -18.85
C ALA A 148 -3.80 10.40 -18.15
N ASP A 149 -2.51 10.25 -17.81
CA ASP A 149 -1.72 11.27 -17.10
C ASP A 149 -0.84 12.09 -18.07
N ASP A 150 -1.27 13.32 -18.36
CA ASP A 150 -0.56 14.22 -19.28
C ASP A 150 0.84 14.61 -18.78
N ARG A 151 0.98 14.82 -17.47
CA ARG A 151 2.26 15.20 -16.85
C ARG A 151 3.27 14.08 -16.96
N PHE A 152 2.85 12.84 -16.65
CA PHE A 152 3.68 11.65 -16.81
C PHE A 152 4.11 11.46 -18.26
N ARG A 153 3.15 11.48 -19.19
CA ARG A 153 3.42 11.28 -20.62
C ARG A 153 4.41 12.31 -21.17
N SER A 154 4.20 13.59 -20.85
CA SER A 154 5.10 14.67 -21.29
C SER A 154 6.50 14.51 -20.71
N ALA A 155 6.62 14.20 -19.41
CA ALA A 155 7.90 13.95 -18.75
C ALA A 155 8.61 12.72 -19.34
N LEU A 156 7.90 11.61 -19.61
CA LEU A 156 8.47 10.40 -20.18
C LEU A 156 9.04 10.65 -21.59
N MET A 157 8.31 11.39 -22.44
CA MET A 157 8.80 11.74 -23.78
C MET A 157 10.03 12.66 -23.72
N ALA A 158 10.01 13.66 -22.82
CA ALA A 158 11.11 14.58 -22.62
C ALA A 158 12.37 13.88 -22.08
N PHE A 159 12.21 13.03 -21.06
CA PHE A 159 13.27 12.18 -20.52
C PHE A 159 13.91 11.32 -21.62
N ARG A 160 13.10 10.61 -22.42
CA ARG A 160 13.61 9.80 -23.54
C ARG A 160 14.35 10.63 -24.58
N SER A 161 13.80 11.79 -24.95
CA SER A 161 14.43 12.68 -25.93
C SER A 161 15.81 13.14 -25.46
N ALA A 162 15.90 13.56 -24.19
CA ALA A 162 17.15 13.98 -23.57
C ALA A 162 18.15 12.83 -23.42
N ALA A 163 17.74 11.68 -22.90
CA ALA A 163 18.59 10.51 -22.74
C ALA A 163 19.08 9.96 -24.08
N ARG A 164 18.23 9.93 -25.12
CA ARG A 164 18.60 9.57 -26.49
C ARG A 164 19.64 10.53 -27.07
N THR A 165 19.47 11.83 -26.82
CA THR A 165 20.42 12.85 -27.27
C THR A 165 21.77 12.67 -26.54
N ALA A 166 21.72 12.44 -25.23
CA ALA A 166 22.89 12.23 -24.40
C ALA A 166 23.68 10.97 -24.80
N VAL A 167 23.02 9.82 -24.96
CA VAL A 167 23.70 8.56 -25.33
C VAL A 167 24.33 8.62 -26.73
N ARG A 168 23.63 9.24 -27.70
CA ARG A 168 24.18 9.46 -29.05
C ARG A 168 25.38 10.41 -29.02
N ARG A 169 25.37 11.38 -28.12
CA ARG A 169 26.49 12.29 -27.94
C ARG A 169 27.69 11.62 -27.29
N LEU A 170 27.48 10.77 -26.28
CA LEU A 170 28.53 9.94 -25.69
C LEU A 170 29.13 8.99 -26.74
N ALA A 171 28.30 8.39 -27.59
CA ALA A 171 28.76 7.55 -28.70
C ALA A 171 29.63 8.29 -29.73
N ALA A 172 29.31 9.55 -30.01
CA ALA A 172 30.11 10.39 -30.92
C ALA A 172 31.35 11.00 -30.25
N HIS A 173 31.31 11.21 -28.93
CA HIS A 173 32.32 11.88 -28.12
C HIS A 173 32.59 11.13 -26.82
N PRO A 174 33.30 9.98 -26.86
CA PRO A 174 33.61 9.19 -25.67
C PRO A 174 34.36 9.97 -24.60
N GLU A 175 35.16 10.98 -25.01
CA GLU A 175 35.89 11.88 -24.11
C GLU A 175 35.00 12.68 -23.14
N LEU A 176 33.69 12.68 -23.34
CA LEU A 176 32.74 13.28 -22.42
C LEU A 176 32.45 12.36 -21.23
N ALA A 177 32.51 11.03 -21.40
CA ALA A 177 32.26 10.08 -20.31
C ALA A 177 33.29 10.20 -19.18
N ASP A 178 34.56 10.47 -19.51
CA ASP A 178 35.68 10.55 -18.56
C ASP A 178 35.71 11.86 -17.74
N ARG A 179 34.80 12.81 -18.01
CA ARG A 179 34.79 14.09 -17.32
C ARG A 179 34.01 13.99 -16.01
N ALA A 180 34.70 14.19 -14.89
CA ALA A 180 34.12 14.18 -13.54
C ALA A 180 32.88 15.09 -13.36
N ALA A 181 32.69 16.10 -14.22
CA ALA A 181 31.53 17.00 -14.19
C ALA A 181 30.95 17.27 -15.59
N VAL A 182 30.34 16.25 -16.22
CA VAL A 182 29.48 16.47 -17.38
C VAL A 182 28.17 17.14 -16.94
N SER A 183 27.88 18.34 -17.44
CA SER A 183 26.57 18.99 -17.20
C SER A 183 25.50 18.40 -18.12
N ALA A 184 24.23 18.40 -17.69
CA ALA A 184 23.09 18.01 -18.52
C ALA A 184 23.10 18.75 -19.87
N ARG A 185 23.34 20.07 -19.84
CA ARG A 185 23.47 20.91 -21.04
C ARG A 185 24.58 20.44 -21.97
N SER A 186 25.72 19.99 -21.44
CA SER A 186 26.81 19.45 -22.27
C SER A 186 26.50 18.10 -22.91
N LEU A 187 25.42 17.43 -22.51
CA LEU A 187 24.93 16.19 -23.13
C LEU A 187 23.81 16.45 -24.13
N THR A 188 22.92 17.40 -23.83
CA THR A 188 21.68 17.60 -24.60
C THR A 188 21.71 18.80 -25.55
N ALA A 189 22.59 19.79 -25.33
CA ALA A 189 22.61 21.00 -26.16
C ALA A 189 23.08 20.71 -27.60
N PRO A 190 22.58 21.46 -28.61
CA PRO A 190 23.07 21.32 -29.98
C PRO A 190 24.60 21.45 -30.08
N PRO A 191 25.28 20.67 -30.93
CA PRO A 191 26.75 20.72 -31.06
C PRO A 191 27.29 22.11 -31.41
N ALA A 192 26.51 22.92 -32.14
CA ALA A 192 26.85 24.30 -32.46
C ALA A 192 26.91 25.18 -31.20
N CYS A 193 25.94 25.06 -30.29
CA CYS A 193 25.92 25.80 -29.03
C CYS A 193 27.12 25.40 -28.16
N ALA A 194 27.43 24.12 -28.05
CA ALA A 194 28.59 23.66 -27.29
C ALA A 194 29.93 24.06 -27.92
N SER A 195 30.02 24.08 -29.25
CA SER A 195 31.21 24.58 -29.96
C SER A 195 31.40 26.08 -29.76
N PHE A 196 30.30 26.83 -29.72
CA PHE A 196 30.28 28.24 -29.41
C PHE A 196 30.68 28.49 -27.94
N ASP A 197 30.07 27.79 -26.99
CA ASP A 197 30.41 27.86 -25.56
C ASP A 197 31.91 27.55 -25.36
N ARG A 198 32.43 26.52 -26.02
CA ARG A 198 33.87 26.19 -26.00
C ARG A 198 34.72 27.30 -26.61
N MET A 199 34.29 27.91 -27.72
CA MET A 199 35.02 29.02 -28.34
C MET A 199 35.07 30.26 -27.43
N LEU A 200 34.00 30.48 -26.66
CA LEU A 200 33.88 31.58 -25.70
C LEU A 200 34.69 31.35 -24.42
N LEU A 201 34.72 30.10 -23.93
CA LEU A 201 35.32 29.75 -22.64
C LEU A 201 36.79 29.28 -22.73
N ASP A 202 37.23 28.74 -23.88
CA ASP A 202 38.61 28.31 -24.06
C ASP A 202 39.57 29.52 -24.16
N GLY A 203 40.59 29.54 -23.31
CA GLY A 203 41.66 30.54 -23.35
C GLY A 203 41.14 31.97 -23.18
N ASP A 204 40.23 32.18 -22.21
CA ASP A 204 39.61 33.46 -21.87
C ASP A 204 38.97 34.19 -23.07
N GLY A 205 38.38 33.42 -23.99
CA GLY A 205 37.72 33.95 -25.19
C GLY A 205 38.68 34.32 -26.32
N ALA A 206 39.99 34.12 -26.18
CA ALA A 206 40.97 34.41 -27.24
C ALA A 206 40.71 33.63 -28.53
N ARG A 207 40.04 32.48 -28.44
CA ARG A 207 39.61 31.70 -29.61
C ARG A 207 38.41 32.35 -30.31
N PHE A 208 37.46 32.87 -29.56
CA PHE A 208 36.34 33.65 -30.08
C PHE A 208 36.82 34.94 -30.74
N THR A 209 37.65 35.73 -30.07
CA THR A 209 38.18 37.00 -30.57
C THR A 209 38.90 36.81 -31.90
N ARG A 210 39.82 35.84 -31.99
CA ARG A 210 40.50 35.50 -33.26
C ARG A 210 39.54 35.07 -34.37
N ALA A 211 38.49 34.32 -34.04
CA ALA A 211 37.52 33.87 -35.03
C ALA A 211 36.69 35.04 -35.57
N VAL A 212 36.33 36.01 -34.73
CA VAL A 212 35.61 37.23 -35.14
C VAL A 212 36.51 38.15 -35.95
N ASP A 213 37.73 38.41 -35.48
CA ASP A 213 38.69 39.30 -36.16
C ASP A 213 39.07 38.77 -37.56
N GLY A 214 39.19 37.46 -37.72
CA GLY A 214 39.51 36.81 -38.99
C GLY A 214 38.31 36.65 -39.95
N ALA A 215 37.08 36.66 -39.45
CA ALA A 215 35.89 36.34 -40.26
C ALA A 215 35.64 37.33 -41.40
N GLY A 216 35.79 38.63 -41.14
CA GLY A 216 35.57 39.69 -42.14
C GLY A 216 36.58 39.62 -43.30
N PRO A 217 37.90 39.61 -43.02
CA PRO A 217 38.94 39.42 -44.04
C PRO A 217 38.77 38.13 -44.85
N ASP A 218 38.43 37.01 -44.20
CA ASP A 218 38.29 35.72 -44.89
C ASP A 218 37.06 35.66 -45.81
N LEU A 219 35.93 36.26 -45.40
CA LEU A 219 34.74 36.42 -46.24
C LEU A 219 35.04 37.27 -47.48
N ARG A 220 35.75 38.40 -47.31
CA ARG A 220 36.15 39.28 -48.42
C ARG A 220 37.12 38.58 -49.38
N ALA A 221 38.00 37.73 -48.86
CA ALA A 221 38.92 36.93 -49.65
C ALA A 221 38.25 35.71 -50.33
N GLY A 222 36.93 35.53 -50.18
CA GLY A 222 36.19 34.40 -50.75
C GLY A 222 36.57 33.05 -50.14
N ARG A 223 37.27 33.03 -49.00
CA ARG A 223 37.68 31.79 -48.33
C ARG A 223 36.45 31.14 -47.71
N ARG A 224 35.98 30.05 -48.32
CA ARG A 224 35.02 29.15 -47.68
C ARG A 224 35.77 28.21 -46.74
N ARG A 225 35.28 28.04 -45.51
CA ARG A 225 35.75 26.96 -44.63
C ARG A 225 35.51 25.64 -45.36
N SER A 226 36.58 25.04 -45.85
CA SER A 226 36.56 23.63 -46.20
C SER A 226 36.31 22.86 -44.90
N LEU A 227 35.25 22.04 -44.86
CA LEU A 227 35.14 21.06 -43.79
C LEU A 227 36.37 20.19 -43.88
N ALA A 228 37.27 20.31 -42.91
CA ALA A 228 38.39 19.37 -42.79
C ALA A 228 37.76 17.98 -42.82
N THR A 229 38.18 17.15 -43.77
CA THR A 229 37.86 15.73 -43.82
C THR A 229 38.50 15.08 -42.59
N GLY A 230 37.85 15.27 -41.44
CA GLY A 230 38.26 14.65 -40.20
C GLY A 230 38.23 13.14 -40.35
N VAL A 231 39.12 12.46 -39.63
CA VAL A 231 39.09 11.01 -39.50
C VAL A 231 37.67 10.60 -39.13
N ARG A 232 37.03 9.80 -39.99
CA ARG A 232 35.68 9.30 -39.78
C ARG A 232 35.74 8.37 -38.57
N ARG A 233 35.45 8.89 -37.38
CA ARG A 233 35.34 8.07 -36.17
C ARG A 233 34.14 7.16 -36.35
N THR A 234 34.34 5.85 -36.21
CA THR A 234 33.24 4.90 -36.11
C THR A 234 32.56 5.17 -34.76
N PRO A 235 31.33 5.68 -34.72
CA PRO A 235 30.66 5.93 -33.45
C PRO A 235 30.49 4.60 -32.71
N ALA A 236 30.65 4.63 -31.39
CA ALA A 236 30.30 3.47 -30.56
C ALA A 236 28.80 3.16 -30.72
N ASP A 237 28.41 1.89 -30.55
CA ASP A 237 26.99 1.53 -30.57
C ASP A 237 26.30 2.14 -29.33
N PRO A 238 25.30 3.03 -29.50
CA PRO A 238 24.60 3.64 -28.37
C PRO A 238 23.93 2.62 -27.44
N ARG A 239 23.52 1.45 -27.95
CA ARG A 239 22.90 0.41 -27.13
C ARG A 239 23.93 -0.30 -26.26
N ALA A 240 25.11 -0.58 -26.80
CA ALA A 240 26.23 -1.15 -26.03
C ALA A 240 26.66 -0.22 -24.88
N LEU A 241 26.64 1.10 -25.11
CA LEU A 241 26.97 2.08 -24.06
C LEU A 241 26.00 2.07 -22.87
N LEU A 242 24.74 1.63 -23.04
CA LEU A 242 23.81 1.53 -21.91
C LEU A 242 24.21 0.46 -20.90
N ALA A 243 25.00 -0.53 -21.31
CA ALA A 243 25.51 -1.57 -20.43
C ALA A 243 26.78 -1.13 -19.67
N GLU A 244 27.39 -0.01 -20.05
CA GLU A 244 28.62 0.48 -19.41
C GLU A 244 28.32 1.07 -18.01
N PRO A 245 29.14 0.74 -17.00
CA PRO A 245 28.99 1.30 -15.66
C PRO A 245 29.01 2.83 -15.66
N GLY A 246 28.11 3.46 -14.89
CA GLY A 246 28.04 4.92 -14.74
C GLY A 246 27.31 5.66 -15.87
N VAL A 247 27.14 5.07 -17.06
CA VAL A 247 26.38 5.73 -18.15
C VAL A 247 24.93 5.95 -17.76
N ALA A 248 24.30 4.98 -17.09
CA ALA A 248 22.94 5.11 -16.57
C ALA A 248 22.74 6.39 -15.73
N GLU A 249 23.65 6.66 -14.79
CA GLU A 249 23.62 7.84 -13.92
C GLU A 249 23.82 9.15 -14.69
N VAL A 250 24.71 9.14 -15.68
CA VAL A 250 24.92 10.29 -16.57
C VAL A 250 23.66 10.61 -17.39
N LEU A 251 22.98 9.58 -17.89
CA LEU A 251 21.75 9.73 -18.69
C LEU A 251 20.56 10.21 -17.86
N THR A 252 20.37 9.68 -16.66
CA THR A 252 19.28 10.14 -15.77
C THR A 252 19.50 11.58 -15.31
N ARG A 253 20.75 11.97 -15.05
CA ARG A 253 21.11 13.36 -14.73
C ARG A 253 20.92 14.34 -15.90
N ALA A 254 20.98 13.86 -17.14
CA ALA A 254 20.77 14.71 -18.32
C ALA A 254 19.33 15.25 -18.41
N ALA A 255 18.37 14.61 -17.74
CA ALA A 255 16.98 15.02 -17.62
C ALA A 255 16.45 14.66 -16.22
N ALA A 256 17.11 15.18 -15.18
CA ALA A 256 16.87 14.80 -13.80
C ALA A 256 15.44 15.10 -13.33
N ASP A 257 14.88 16.24 -13.73
CA ASP A 257 13.54 16.68 -13.33
C ASP A 257 12.46 15.79 -13.96
N GLU A 258 12.61 15.49 -15.26
CA GLU A 258 11.73 14.58 -15.98
C GLU A 258 11.86 13.16 -15.44
N PHE A 259 13.08 12.69 -15.20
CA PHE A 259 13.34 11.36 -14.65
C PHE A 259 12.70 11.22 -13.27
N THR A 260 12.84 12.22 -12.39
CA THR A 260 12.20 12.25 -11.06
C THR A 260 10.68 12.23 -11.16
N THR A 261 10.11 12.97 -12.13
CA THR A 261 8.66 12.95 -12.37
C THR A 261 8.18 11.57 -12.82
N VAL A 262 8.92 10.91 -13.71
CA VAL A 262 8.62 9.56 -14.21
C VAL A 262 8.74 8.53 -13.09
N THR A 263 9.85 8.48 -12.36
CA THR A 263 10.08 7.50 -11.30
C THR A 263 9.12 7.70 -10.13
N GLY A 264 8.85 8.94 -9.73
CA GLY A 264 7.85 9.24 -8.71
C GLY A 264 6.44 8.75 -9.10
N TRP A 265 6.06 8.90 -10.37
CA TRP A 265 4.78 8.37 -10.87
C TRP A 265 4.76 6.84 -10.86
N LEU A 266 5.82 6.18 -11.34
CA LEU A 266 5.92 4.72 -11.35
C LEU A 266 5.97 4.14 -9.93
N ASP A 267 6.51 4.86 -8.95
CA ASP A 267 6.53 4.44 -7.55
C ASP A 267 5.13 4.46 -6.93
N ARG A 268 4.27 5.41 -7.33
CA ARG A 268 2.84 5.37 -6.98
C ARG A 268 2.16 4.15 -7.60
N LEU A 269 2.53 3.77 -8.83
CA LEU A 269 2.03 2.55 -9.48
C LEU A 269 2.46 1.29 -8.72
N ARG A 270 3.73 1.22 -8.30
CA ARG A 270 4.28 0.10 -7.50
C ARG A 270 3.57 -0.04 -6.15
N ARG A 271 3.14 1.06 -5.54
CA ARG A 271 2.30 1.08 -4.32
C ARG A 271 0.79 0.96 -4.61
N LEU A 272 0.44 0.64 -5.85
CA LEU A 272 -0.93 0.43 -6.33
C LEU A 272 -1.86 1.66 -6.16
N GLU A 273 -1.29 2.86 -5.93
CA GLU A 273 -2.02 4.09 -5.54
C GLU A 273 -3.04 4.55 -6.57
N MET A 274 -2.79 4.19 -7.84
CA MET A 274 -3.56 4.67 -8.98
C MET A 274 -4.66 3.69 -9.42
N LEU A 275 -4.80 2.55 -8.72
CA LEU A 275 -5.75 1.51 -9.07
C LEU A 275 -7.06 1.64 -8.27
N GLY A 276 -8.17 1.51 -8.99
CA GLY A 276 -9.49 1.32 -8.40
C GLY A 276 -9.62 -0.06 -7.75
N LEU A 277 -10.64 -0.22 -6.90
CA LEU A 277 -10.86 -1.44 -6.13
C LEU A 277 -11.09 -2.65 -7.05
N GLU A 278 -11.73 -2.45 -8.20
CA GLU A 278 -12.03 -3.47 -9.21
C GLU A 278 -10.77 -4.14 -9.81
N HIS A 279 -9.63 -3.44 -9.78
CA HIS A 279 -8.35 -4.01 -10.19
C HIS A 279 -7.69 -4.82 -9.07
N LEU A 280 -7.98 -4.48 -7.81
CA LEU A 280 -7.42 -5.14 -6.62
C LEU A 280 -8.21 -6.38 -6.23
N VAL A 281 -9.54 -6.29 -6.34
CA VAL A 281 -10.53 -7.32 -5.99
C VAL A 281 -11.46 -7.50 -7.19
N PRO A 282 -11.12 -8.37 -8.16
CA PRO A 282 -11.89 -8.49 -9.40
C PRO A 282 -13.32 -9.04 -9.24
N ASP A 283 -13.61 -9.69 -8.12
CA ASP A 283 -14.92 -10.26 -7.79
C ASP A 283 -15.26 -9.89 -6.34
N ASP A 284 -16.38 -9.21 -6.15
CA ASP A 284 -16.86 -8.66 -4.88
C ASP A 284 -17.07 -9.73 -3.81
N ARG A 285 -17.37 -10.98 -4.21
CA ARG A 285 -17.52 -12.12 -3.29
C ARG A 285 -16.22 -12.51 -2.60
N ALA A 286 -15.06 -12.04 -3.09
CA ALA A 286 -13.78 -12.24 -2.41
C ALA A 286 -13.63 -11.33 -1.17
N LEU A 287 -14.40 -10.24 -1.08
CA LEU A 287 -14.37 -9.28 0.02
C LEU A 287 -15.81 -8.89 0.46
N PRO A 288 -16.59 -9.83 1.01
CA PRO A 288 -17.93 -9.55 1.51
C PRO A 288 -17.92 -8.56 2.70
N PRO A 289 -19.06 -7.91 3.01
CA PRO A 289 -19.19 -7.07 4.20
C PRO A 289 -18.84 -7.82 5.49
N GLU A 290 -18.35 -7.09 6.48
CA GLU A 290 -17.84 -7.61 7.74
C GLU A 290 -16.82 -8.75 7.55
N SER A 291 -15.80 -8.48 6.73
CA SER A 291 -14.70 -9.42 6.53
C SER A 291 -13.32 -8.75 6.48
N ILE A 292 -12.32 -9.53 6.87
CA ILE A 292 -10.90 -9.18 6.75
C ILE A 292 -10.20 -10.21 5.87
N ARG A 293 -9.38 -9.74 4.93
CA ARG A 293 -8.65 -10.58 3.97
C ARG A 293 -7.16 -10.25 3.97
N PHE A 294 -6.34 -11.27 4.17
CA PHE A 294 -4.90 -11.25 4.01
C PHE A 294 -4.55 -11.74 2.60
N ALA A 295 -3.67 -11.01 1.93
CA ALA A 295 -3.23 -11.32 0.58
C ALA A 295 -1.72 -11.13 0.43
N TYR A 296 -1.12 -11.88 -0.48
CA TYR A 296 0.21 -11.60 -1.01
C TYR A 296 0.07 -10.57 -2.13
N VAL A 297 1.12 -9.78 -2.35
CA VAL A 297 1.21 -8.94 -3.54
C VAL A 297 2.09 -9.63 -4.55
N ASP A 298 1.64 -9.67 -5.80
CA ASP A 298 2.39 -10.25 -6.91
C ASP A 298 3.35 -9.23 -7.54
N PRO A 299 4.69 -9.41 -7.36
CA PRO A 299 5.66 -8.51 -7.97
C PRO A 299 5.71 -8.62 -9.50
N CYS A 300 5.37 -9.78 -10.08
CA CYS A 300 5.30 -9.96 -11.53
C CYS A 300 4.14 -9.16 -12.13
N TRP A 301 3.02 -9.06 -11.41
CA TRP A 301 1.88 -8.22 -11.82
C TRP A 301 2.30 -6.74 -11.84
N ILE A 302 2.96 -6.28 -10.78
CA ILE A 302 3.44 -4.90 -10.69
C ILE A 302 4.48 -4.60 -11.78
N ARG A 303 5.40 -5.53 -12.04
CA ARG A 303 6.36 -5.41 -13.14
C ARG A 303 5.64 -5.28 -14.49
N ALA A 304 4.66 -6.13 -14.77
CA ALA A 304 3.90 -6.07 -16.01
C ALA A 304 3.16 -4.73 -16.15
N ALA A 305 2.59 -4.19 -15.07
CA ALA A 305 1.98 -2.87 -15.08
C ALA A 305 3.00 -1.74 -15.35
N VAL A 306 4.20 -1.81 -14.76
CA VAL A 306 5.29 -0.85 -15.04
C VAL A 306 5.74 -0.92 -16.50
N ASP A 307 5.92 -2.13 -17.05
CA ASP A 307 6.26 -2.34 -18.46
C ASP A 307 5.17 -1.75 -19.37
N GLY A 308 3.90 -1.97 -19.02
CA GLY A 308 2.75 -1.36 -19.68
C GLY A 308 2.79 0.16 -19.67
N ALA A 309 3.05 0.78 -18.52
CA ALA A 309 3.16 2.24 -18.41
C ALA A 309 4.31 2.81 -19.26
N LEU A 310 5.44 2.10 -19.32
CA LEU A 310 6.60 2.47 -20.13
C LEU A 310 6.43 2.12 -21.63
N SER A 311 5.41 1.37 -22.02
CA SER A 311 5.18 1.01 -23.43
C SER A 311 4.71 2.18 -24.31
N ILE A 312 4.17 3.24 -23.73
CA ILE A 312 3.62 4.38 -24.50
C ILE A 312 4.73 5.12 -25.25
N GLY A 313 4.49 5.51 -26.51
CA GLY A 313 5.43 6.36 -27.28
C GLY A 313 6.82 5.77 -27.52
N VAL A 314 6.95 4.44 -27.54
CA VAL A 314 8.20 3.76 -27.93
C VAL A 314 8.27 3.71 -29.45
N GLY A 315 9.27 4.38 -30.05
CA GLY A 315 9.47 4.40 -31.50
C GLY A 315 10.62 3.52 -32.00
N HIS A 316 11.57 3.17 -31.14
CA HIS A 316 12.81 2.48 -31.52
C HIS A 316 13.31 1.58 -30.38
N ALA A 317 14.11 0.56 -30.69
CA ALA A 317 14.73 -0.33 -29.70
C ALA A 317 15.53 0.43 -28.62
N LEU A 318 16.22 1.52 -28.99
CA LEU A 318 16.94 2.36 -28.03
C LEU A 318 16.02 3.03 -26.99
N ASP A 319 14.83 3.47 -27.39
CA ASP A 319 13.87 4.09 -26.45
C ASP A 319 13.39 3.07 -25.43
N ALA A 320 13.20 1.85 -25.90
CA ALA A 320 12.78 0.73 -25.10
C ALA A 320 13.89 0.28 -24.13
N ASP A 321 15.16 0.37 -24.51
CA ASP A 321 16.31 0.11 -23.62
C ASP A 321 16.49 1.22 -22.58
N LEU A 322 16.27 2.48 -22.95
CA LEU A 322 16.29 3.62 -22.01
C LEU A 322 15.20 3.51 -20.93
N ASN A 323 14.09 2.83 -21.20
CA ASN A 323 13.06 2.57 -20.18
C ASN A 323 13.59 1.75 -19.00
N ALA A 324 14.59 0.89 -19.22
CA ALA A 324 15.20 0.09 -18.15
C ALA A 324 15.84 0.96 -17.06
N LEU A 325 16.17 2.22 -17.37
CA LEU A 325 16.67 3.17 -16.38
C LEU A 325 15.60 3.55 -15.34
N ALA A 326 14.31 3.46 -15.70
CA ALA A 326 13.17 3.83 -14.84
C ALA A 326 12.44 2.62 -14.23
N THR A 327 12.84 1.38 -14.58
CA THR A 327 12.22 0.16 -14.04
C THR A 327 12.70 -0.18 -12.63
N THR A 328 13.91 0.25 -12.26
CA THR A 328 14.40 0.23 -10.88
C THR A 328 13.79 1.40 -10.10
N GLY A 329 13.25 1.17 -8.90
CA GLY A 329 12.47 2.18 -8.20
C GLY A 329 12.09 1.81 -6.77
N GLY A 330 11.12 2.54 -6.24
CA GLY A 330 10.68 2.49 -4.85
C GLY A 330 10.13 1.15 -4.38
N PRO A 331 9.84 1.03 -3.07
CA PRO A 331 9.50 -0.24 -2.44
C PRO A 331 8.22 -0.83 -3.03
N VAL A 332 8.26 -2.12 -3.33
CA VAL A 332 7.12 -2.93 -3.76
C VAL A 332 6.55 -3.62 -2.51
N PRO A 333 5.23 -3.55 -2.26
CA PRO A 333 4.64 -4.24 -1.13
C PRO A 333 4.72 -5.76 -1.32
N ALA A 334 4.88 -6.49 -0.21
CA ALA A 334 4.96 -7.94 -0.19
C ALA A 334 3.61 -8.60 0.17
N CYS A 335 2.80 -7.93 1.00
CA CYS A 335 1.47 -8.38 1.37
C CYS A 335 0.51 -7.21 1.60
N ALA A 336 -0.77 -7.55 1.65
CA ALA A 336 -1.87 -6.63 1.86
C ALA A 336 -2.84 -7.16 2.92
N VAL A 337 -3.48 -6.24 3.62
CA VAL A 337 -4.67 -6.49 4.44
C VAL A 337 -5.80 -5.63 3.88
N LEU A 338 -6.92 -6.27 3.58
CA LEU A 338 -8.17 -5.63 3.18
C LEU A 338 -9.18 -5.83 4.32
N LEU A 339 -9.76 -4.75 4.80
CA LEU A 339 -10.84 -4.75 5.79
C LEU A 339 -12.08 -4.16 5.12
N HIS A 340 -13.18 -4.91 5.09
CA HIS A 340 -14.48 -4.41 4.67
C HIS A 340 -15.43 -4.52 5.86
N SER A 341 -15.61 -3.42 6.58
CA SER A 341 -16.35 -3.42 7.85
C SER A 341 -16.77 -2.01 8.26
N HIS A 342 -17.88 -1.92 8.98
CA HIS A 342 -18.31 -0.72 9.71
C HIS A 342 -17.28 -0.21 10.72
N LEU A 343 -16.28 -1.02 11.11
CA LEU A 343 -15.13 -0.55 11.89
C LEU A 343 -14.42 0.66 11.25
N VAL A 344 -14.40 0.74 9.92
CA VAL A 344 -13.70 1.80 9.19
C VAL A 344 -14.36 3.17 9.43
N PRO A 345 -15.66 3.36 9.18
CA PRO A 345 -16.32 4.64 9.46
C PRO A 345 -16.59 4.88 10.96
N ASP A 346 -16.92 3.85 11.74
CA ASP A 346 -17.40 4.01 13.12
C ASP A 346 -16.23 4.16 14.12
N TRP A 347 -15.09 3.52 13.85
CA TRP A 347 -13.84 3.68 14.60
C TRP A 347 -12.70 4.18 13.69
N PRO A 348 -12.75 5.43 13.18
CA PRO A 348 -11.79 5.93 12.20
C PRO A 348 -10.37 6.14 12.76
N ARG A 349 -10.20 6.01 14.08
CA ARG A 349 -8.89 6.03 14.75
C ARG A 349 -8.49 4.66 15.30
N THR A 350 -9.08 3.57 14.80
CA THR A 350 -8.63 2.20 15.11
C THR A 350 -7.11 2.12 14.94
N ILE A 351 -6.46 1.61 15.98
CA ILE A 351 -5.02 1.44 15.98
C ILE A 351 -4.74 0.13 15.26
N VAL A 352 -4.03 0.22 14.14
CA VAL A 352 -3.63 -0.93 13.37
C VAL A 352 -2.14 -1.15 13.58
N THR A 353 -1.74 -2.33 14.02
CA THR A 353 -0.33 -2.68 14.20
C THR A 353 -0.03 -4.01 13.54
N ALA A 354 1.04 -4.06 12.75
CA ALA A 354 1.50 -5.28 12.11
C ALA A 354 2.93 -5.59 12.51
N TYR A 355 3.28 -6.87 12.58
CA TYR A 355 4.59 -7.35 12.96
C TYR A 355 5.14 -8.31 11.91
N SER A 356 6.47 -8.40 11.85
CA SER A 356 7.21 -9.38 11.06
C SER A 356 8.41 -9.84 11.90
N GLY A 357 8.40 -11.10 12.32
CA GLY A 357 9.41 -11.64 13.24
C GLY A 357 9.43 -10.89 14.58
N GLY A 358 8.27 -10.47 15.06
CA GLY A 358 8.11 -9.66 16.28
C GLY A 358 8.52 -8.18 16.16
N THR A 359 9.02 -7.73 15.00
CA THR A 359 9.34 -6.32 14.76
C THR A 359 8.14 -5.60 14.15
N PRO A 360 7.71 -4.44 14.68
CA PRO A 360 6.65 -3.64 14.07
C PRO A 360 6.98 -3.24 12.63
N VAL A 361 5.98 -3.28 11.75
CA VAL A 361 6.10 -2.91 10.33
C VAL A 361 5.04 -1.88 9.99
N GLU A 362 5.49 -0.71 9.55
CA GLU A 362 4.60 0.33 9.03
C GLU A 362 4.11 -0.01 7.61
N PRO A 363 2.84 0.31 7.27
CA PRO A 363 2.34 0.13 5.92
C PRO A 363 3.02 1.11 4.95
N LEU A 364 3.37 0.64 3.75
CA LEU A 364 3.75 1.48 2.61
C LEU A 364 2.59 2.35 2.13
N ARG A 365 1.36 1.89 2.33
CA ARG A 365 0.14 2.61 1.94
C ARG A 365 -1.02 2.18 2.84
N SER A 366 -1.80 3.18 3.28
CA SER A 366 -3.15 3.00 3.81
C SER A 366 -4.12 3.80 2.94
N ALA A 367 -5.22 3.20 2.51
CA ALA A 367 -6.24 3.86 1.70
C ALA A 367 -7.64 3.35 2.06
N VAL A 368 -8.63 4.24 2.03
CA VAL A 368 -10.04 3.89 2.18
C VAL A 368 -10.71 3.98 0.80
N TYR A 369 -11.44 2.94 0.43
CA TYR A 369 -12.24 2.84 -0.77
C TYR A 369 -13.73 2.88 -0.38
N GLY A 370 -14.48 3.86 -0.89
CA GLY A 370 -15.85 4.10 -0.43
C GLY A 370 -15.87 4.56 1.03
N THR A 371 -16.73 3.95 1.84
CA THR A 371 -16.86 4.25 3.29
C THR A 371 -16.29 3.15 4.18
N ASP A 372 -16.42 1.89 3.76
CA ASP A 372 -16.28 0.73 4.67
C ASP A 372 -15.07 -0.14 4.34
N ILE A 373 -14.34 0.15 3.25
CA ILE A 373 -13.22 -0.68 2.79
C ILE A 373 -11.89 0.02 3.05
N GLN A 374 -11.02 -0.59 3.84
CA GLN A 374 -9.65 -0.13 4.08
C GLN A 374 -8.64 -1.12 3.48
N LEU A 375 -7.68 -0.59 2.73
CA LEU A 375 -6.52 -1.29 2.21
C LEU A 375 -5.27 -0.87 2.98
N LEU A 376 -4.47 -1.85 3.39
CA LEU A 376 -3.15 -1.67 4.00
C LEU A 376 -2.13 -2.50 3.22
N LEU A 377 -1.09 -1.87 2.69
CA LEU A 377 0.00 -2.54 1.96
C LEU A 377 1.27 -2.51 2.78
N TYR A 378 1.92 -3.65 2.99
CA TYR A 378 3.13 -3.76 3.81
C TYR A 378 4.36 -4.12 2.96
N PRO A 379 5.56 -3.58 3.30
CA PRO A 379 6.79 -3.83 2.54
C PRO A 379 7.35 -5.25 2.72
N ARG A 380 6.91 -5.97 3.75
CA ARG A 380 7.37 -7.31 4.11
C ARG A 380 6.19 -8.15 4.57
N LEU A 381 6.33 -9.48 4.50
CA LEU A 381 5.32 -10.40 5.02
C LEU A 381 5.15 -10.20 6.52
N ILE A 382 3.89 -10.04 6.94
CA ILE A 382 3.50 -9.91 8.34
C ILE A 382 3.15 -11.30 8.90
N ASP A 383 3.50 -11.55 10.16
CA ASP A 383 3.16 -12.77 10.91
C ASP A 383 2.07 -12.54 11.95
N ARG A 384 1.93 -11.30 12.42
CA ARG A 384 0.88 -10.87 13.35
C ARG A 384 0.29 -9.52 12.92
N PHE A 385 -1.03 -9.41 13.00
CA PHE A 385 -1.80 -8.21 12.72
C PHE A 385 -2.79 -7.95 13.86
N GLU A 386 -2.81 -6.72 14.36
CA GLU A 386 -3.61 -6.32 15.52
C GLU A 386 -4.50 -5.13 15.15
N LEU A 387 -5.78 -5.25 15.50
CA LEU A 387 -6.75 -4.16 15.52
C LEU A 387 -7.02 -3.81 16.98
N ALA A 388 -6.77 -2.58 17.37
CA ALA A 388 -6.98 -2.11 18.73
C ALA A 388 -7.92 -0.90 18.75
N GLU A 389 -8.83 -0.92 19.72
CA GLU A 389 -9.73 0.19 19.97
C GLU A 389 -8.91 1.44 20.32
N PRO A 390 -9.21 2.61 19.74
CA PRO A 390 -8.51 3.83 20.11
C PRO A 390 -8.76 4.14 21.59
N PRO A 391 -7.72 4.52 22.37
CA PRO A 391 -7.87 4.86 23.78
C PRO A 391 -8.56 6.24 23.90
N ARG A 392 -9.88 6.29 23.73
CA ARG A 392 -10.68 7.49 23.91
C ARG A 392 -11.46 7.43 25.22
N GLY A 393 -10.85 7.94 26.27
CA GLY A 393 -11.47 8.11 27.57
C GLY A 393 -11.48 6.84 28.43
N ILE A 394 -11.88 7.01 29.68
CA ILE A 394 -12.06 5.91 30.63
C ILE A 394 -13.51 5.45 30.49
N CYS A 395 -13.73 4.31 29.84
CA CYS A 395 -15.04 3.67 29.83
C CYS A 395 -15.22 2.89 31.14
N PHE A 396 -16.39 3.02 31.77
CA PHE A 396 -16.74 2.19 32.93
C PHE A 396 -17.01 0.76 32.46
N GLY A 397 -16.28 -0.21 32.99
CA GLY A 397 -16.15 -1.58 32.47
C GLY A 397 -17.35 -2.51 32.61
N ILE A 398 -18.58 -2.00 32.68
CA ILE A 398 -19.77 -2.87 32.61
C ILE A 398 -19.96 -3.24 31.15
N GLY A 399 -19.51 -4.45 30.76
CA GLY A 399 -19.73 -4.97 29.41
C GLY A 399 -21.20 -5.36 29.18
N ASP A 400 -21.55 -5.64 27.94
CA ASP A 400 -22.93 -5.94 27.50
C ASP A 400 -23.51 -7.20 28.13
N VAL A 401 -22.64 -8.10 28.61
CA VAL A 401 -22.99 -9.33 29.33
C VAL A 401 -23.39 -9.05 30.79
N GLY A 402 -23.32 -7.80 31.24
CA GLY A 402 -23.63 -7.41 32.63
C GLY A 402 -22.56 -7.84 33.64
N THR A 403 -21.32 -8.04 33.18
CA THR A 403 -20.15 -8.37 33.99
C THR A 403 -18.99 -7.41 33.69
N ILE A 404 -18.01 -7.38 34.59
CA ILE A 404 -16.70 -6.74 34.44
C ILE A 404 -15.63 -7.83 34.50
N GLU A 405 -14.53 -7.66 33.77
CA GLU A 405 -13.33 -8.46 33.95
C GLU A 405 -12.51 -7.93 35.13
N LEU A 406 -12.42 -8.72 36.21
CA LEU A 406 -11.60 -8.39 37.36
C LEU A 406 -10.12 -8.39 36.97
N ARG A 407 -9.36 -7.48 37.58
CA ARG A 407 -7.92 -7.36 37.39
C ARG A 407 -7.17 -7.59 38.69
N GLU A 408 -6.01 -8.25 38.61
CA GLU A 408 -5.14 -8.42 39.77
C GLU A 408 -4.78 -7.07 40.40
N ILE A 409 -4.91 -6.98 41.73
CA ILE A 409 -4.78 -5.73 42.50
C ILE A 409 -3.47 -5.62 43.28
N SER A 410 -2.61 -6.64 43.21
CA SER A 410 -1.32 -6.74 43.91
C SER A 410 -0.36 -7.70 43.21
N GLY A 411 0.94 -7.58 43.49
CA GLY A 411 2.01 -8.43 42.93
C GLY A 411 2.55 -7.93 41.58
N ASP A 412 3.35 -8.75 40.90
CA ASP A 412 4.03 -8.36 39.65
C ASP A 412 3.08 -8.33 38.44
N ARG A 413 1.84 -8.79 38.62
CA ARG A 413 0.81 -8.88 37.58
C ARG A 413 -0.36 -7.91 37.81
N ILE A 414 -0.13 -6.79 38.51
CA ILE A 414 -1.18 -5.77 38.70
C ILE A 414 -1.77 -5.37 37.33
N GLY A 415 -3.09 -5.38 37.23
CA GLY A 415 -3.81 -5.05 36.00
C GLY A 415 -4.08 -6.22 35.05
N TYR A 416 -3.49 -7.40 35.27
CA TYR A 416 -3.78 -8.58 34.45
C TYR A 416 -5.16 -9.16 34.77
N PRO A 417 -5.84 -9.78 33.78
CA PRO A 417 -7.16 -10.36 33.97
C PRO A 417 -7.16 -11.51 34.98
N LYS A 418 -8.17 -11.53 35.84
CA LYS A 418 -8.38 -12.49 36.95
C LYS A 418 -9.66 -13.33 36.78
N GLY A 419 -10.64 -12.80 36.05
CA GLY A 419 -11.92 -13.47 35.74
C GLY A 419 -13.13 -12.54 35.86
N GLU A 420 -14.31 -13.03 35.49
CA GLU A 420 -15.53 -12.21 35.43
C GLU A 420 -16.26 -12.03 36.77
N PHE A 421 -16.88 -10.87 36.96
CA PHE A 421 -17.71 -10.51 38.10
C PHE A 421 -18.89 -9.62 37.67
N PRO A 422 -20.09 -9.72 38.24
CA PRO A 422 -20.52 -10.71 39.23
C PRO A 422 -20.85 -12.07 38.64
N ARG A 423 -20.84 -13.10 39.48
CA ARG A 423 -21.40 -14.43 39.18
C ARG A 423 -22.57 -14.71 40.15
N PRO A 424 -23.81 -14.96 39.67
CA PRO A 424 -24.26 -14.89 38.28
C PRO A 424 -24.21 -13.46 37.71
N ALA A 425 -24.21 -13.34 36.38
CA ALA A 425 -24.09 -12.07 35.66
C ALA A 425 -25.23 -11.08 36.00
N GLY A 426 -24.91 -9.78 35.99
CA GLY A 426 -25.88 -8.70 36.21
C GLY A 426 -25.51 -7.77 37.38
N PHE A 427 -25.33 -6.49 37.08
CA PHE A 427 -25.08 -5.44 38.07
C PHE A 427 -26.33 -4.97 38.83
N GLY A 428 -27.52 -5.45 38.45
CA GLY A 428 -28.80 -5.03 39.03
C GLY A 428 -28.86 -5.17 40.56
N ARG A 429 -28.23 -6.21 41.12
CA ARG A 429 -28.16 -6.40 42.59
C ARG A 429 -27.37 -5.31 43.32
N PHE A 430 -26.46 -4.65 42.62
CA PHE A 430 -25.64 -3.56 43.15
C PHE A 430 -26.26 -2.18 42.91
N LEU A 431 -27.51 -2.10 42.45
CA LEU A 431 -28.21 -0.82 42.29
C LEU A 431 -28.91 -0.44 43.59
N ARG A 432 -28.96 0.87 43.86
CA ARG A 432 -29.71 1.43 44.98
C ARG A 432 -31.21 1.23 44.73
N PRO A 433 -32.00 0.98 45.78
CA PRO A 433 -33.45 0.92 45.66
C PRO A 433 -34.02 2.27 45.17
N GLY A 434 -35.10 2.22 44.37
CA GLY A 434 -35.81 3.42 43.88
C GLY A 434 -35.81 3.63 42.36
N GLY A 435 -35.33 2.65 41.57
CA GLY A 435 -35.53 2.62 40.10
C GLY A 435 -34.82 3.71 39.30
N ARG A 436 -33.72 4.26 39.84
CA ARG A 436 -32.92 5.31 39.17
C ARG A 436 -31.58 4.80 38.62
N ASP A 437 -31.36 3.49 38.59
CA ASP A 437 -30.13 2.84 38.13
C ASP A 437 -28.83 3.43 38.69
N VAL A 438 -28.86 3.77 39.98
CA VAL A 438 -27.69 4.32 40.69
C VAL A 438 -26.92 3.20 41.39
N LEU A 439 -25.62 3.06 41.11
CA LEU A 439 -24.76 2.09 41.78
C LEU A 439 -24.64 2.32 43.30
N ASN A 440 -24.84 1.25 44.07
CA ASN A 440 -24.58 1.13 45.50
C ASN A 440 -23.09 0.80 45.72
N VAL A 441 -22.21 1.80 45.60
CA VAL A 441 -20.76 1.63 45.80
C VAL A 441 -20.43 1.24 47.24
N HIS A 442 -21.05 1.94 48.19
CA HIS A 442 -20.95 1.74 49.64
C HIS A 442 -22.31 2.06 50.27
N GLY A 443 -22.80 1.21 51.18
CA GLY A 443 -24.09 1.39 51.83
C GLY A 443 -24.61 0.11 52.48
N SER A 444 -25.84 0.15 52.99
CA SER A 444 -26.58 -1.02 53.44
C SER A 444 -27.03 -1.89 52.26
N GLY A 445 -27.18 -3.20 52.49
CA GLY A 445 -27.55 -4.17 51.45
C GLY A 445 -26.35 -4.65 50.61
N ASP A 446 -26.61 -4.99 49.34
CA ASP A 446 -25.61 -5.51 48.41
C ASP A 446 -24.77 -4.36 47.81
N ALA A 447 -23.75 -3.93 48.54
CA ALA A 447 -22.81 -2.91 48.08
C ALA A 447 -21.68 -3.52 47.23
N LEU A 448 -21.28 -2.78 46.19
CA LEU A 448 -20.29 -3.24 45.21
C LEU A 448 -18.89 -3.41 45.79
N VAL A 449 -18.39 -2.46 46.59
CA VAL A 449 -17.01 -2.50 47.11
C VAL A 449 -16.76 -3.68 48.06
N PRO A 450 -17.65 -4.01 49.02
CA PRO A 450 -17.54 -5.23 49.81
C PRO A 450 -17.51 -6.50 48.95
N ALA A 451 -18.37 -6.58 47.93
CA ALA A 451 -18.42 -7.73 47.03
C ALA A 451 -17.14 -7.89 46.19
N LEU A 452 -16.57 -6.78 45.70
CA LEU A 452 -15.26 -6.80 45.03
C LEU A 452 -14.13 -7.16 45.99
N SER A 453 -14.17 -6.70 47.24
CA SER A 453 -13.18 -7.05 48.25
C SER A 453 -13.19 -8.55 48.54
N ALA A 454 -14.38 -9.14 48.64
CA ALA A 454 -14.56 -10.59 48.77
C ALA A 454 -14.06 -11.35 47.54
N ALA A 455 -14.34 -10.87 46.32
CA ALA A 455 -13.88 -11.50 45.08
C ALA A 455 -12.35 -11.51 44.94
N HIS A 456 -11.67 -10.52 45.52
CA HIS A 456 -10.21 -10.43 45.57
C HIS A 456 -9.59 -11.08 46.82
N GLY A 457 -10.40 -11.59 47.75
CA GLY A 457 -9.93 -12.19 49.00
C GLY A 457 -9.22 -11.19 49.93
N VAL A 458 -9.53 -9.90 49.82
CA VAL A 458 -8.92 -8.83 50.63
C VAL A 458 -9.92 -8.23 51.61
N PRO A 459 -9.48 -7.72 52.77
CA PRO A 459 -10.39 -7.09 53.74
C PRO A 459 -11.13 -5.88 53.17
N ARG A 460 -10.45 -5.09 52.33
CA ARG A 460 -11.01 -3.91 51.67
C ARG A 460 -10.14 -3.49 50.49
N ILE A 461 -10.75 -3.32 49.32
CA ILE A 461 -10.09 -2.64 48.20
C ILE A 461 -10.02 -1.12 48.44
N SER A 462 -8.88 -0.52 48.09
CA SER A 462 -8.69 0.93 48.08
C SER A 462 -9.45 1.60 46.93
N SER A 463 -9.55 2.92 46.93
CA SER A 463 -10.13 3.69 45.82
C SER A 463 -9.39 3.49 44.51
N ALA A 464 -8.05 3.37 44.54
CA ALA A 464 -7.24 3.09 43.37
C ALA A 464 -7.50 1.68 42.81
N GLN A 465 -7.62 0.68 43.70
CA GLN A 465 -7.94 -0.69 43.30
C GLN A 465 -9.39 -0.80 42.77
N PHE A 466 -10.33 -0.07 43.36
CA PHE A 466 -11.70 0.03 42.86
C PHE A 466 -11.75 0.65 41.45
N ALA A 467 -11.04 1.77 41.24
CA ALA A 467 -10.91 2.37 39.92
C ALA A 467 -10.32 1.38 38.91
N LEU A 468 -9.28 0.62 39.28
CA LEU A 468 -8.68 -0.41 38.42
C LEU A 468 -9.68 -1.50 37.99
N GLN A 469 -10.63 -1.87 38.85
CA GLN A 469 -11.67 -2.85 38.49
C GLN A 469 -12.72 -2.26 37.55
N LEU A 470 -12.98 -0.96 37.65
CA LEU A 470 -14.03 -0.29 36.88
C LEU A 470 -13.58 0.29 35.55
N ILE A 471 -12.29 0.24 35.21
CA ILE A 471 -11.79 0.66 33.90
C ILE A 471 -12.11 -0.43 32.87
N ASN A 472 -12.60 -0.07 31.69
CA ASN A 472 -12.54 -0.96 30.53
C ASN A 472 -11.22 -0.73 29.80
N ALA A 473 -10.47 -1.80 29.52
CA ALA A 473 -9.26 -1.69 28.72
C ALA A 473 -9.66 -1.63 27.24
N PRO A 474 -8.96 -0.85 26.39
CA PRO A 474 -9.19 -0.89 24.96
C PRO A 474 -9.11 -2.32 24.45
N GLN A 475 -10.12 -2.74 23.70
CA GLN A 475 -10.17 -4.09 23.17
C GLN A 475 -9.15 -4.26 22.03
N VAL A 476 -8.55 -5.44 21.94
CA VAL A 476 -7.55 -5.78 20.91
C VAL A 476 -7.91 -7.12 20.29
N GLN A 477 -8.03 -7.14 18.97
CA GLN A 477 -8.17 -8.36 18.17
C GLN A 477 -6.87 -8.66 17.45
N THR A 478 -6.34 -9.87 17.67
CA THR A 478 -5.09 -10.34 17.07
C THR A 478 -5.37 -11.40 16.01
N PHE A 479 -4.73 -11.26 14.85
CA PHE A 479 -4.67 -12.25 13.79
C PHE A 479 -3.22 -12.69 13.68
N SER A 480 -2.95 -13.98 13.90
CA SER A 480 -1.60 -14.54 13.80
C SER A 480 -1.57 -15.62 12.73
N ARG A 481 -0.49 -15.64 11.96
CA ARG A 481 -0.19 -16.74 11.06
C ARG A 481 0.17 -17.97 11.92
N PRO A 482 -0.41 -19.15 11.65
CA PRO A 482 -0.10 -20.37 12.39
C PRO A 482 1.34 -20.85 12.22
#